data_AF-A0A7M3Z3R2-F1
#
_entry.id   AF-A0A7M3Z3R2-F1
#
_cell.length_a   1.000
_cell.length_b   1.000
_cell.length_c   1.000
_cell.angle_alpha   90.00
_cell.angle_beta   90.00
_cell.angle_gamma   90.00
#
_symmetry.space_group_name_H-M   'P 1'
#
loop_
_entity.id
_entity.type
_entity.pdbx_description
1 polymer ?
#
loop_
_entity_poly.entity_id
_entity_poly.type
_entity_poly.pdbx_seq_one_letter_code
_entity_poly.pdbx_strand_id
1 'polypeptide(L)'
;MAFGAPILLVPLGPFEVSFPPSDLWVAYLYFLVLHFILRGLLLWGPYEGLLSKYGKEGKTLWKQLWRIVKATGLKGVYGLIVSEICLLILPSFLALSTRLLFGPPTSPWPTSQNLLIAYIILFVCWSVFEIRDIIKTRRSVNAILHSSNIINTLKLHPSVMKNMMKTFGWGRNS
;
A
#
# COMPACT_ATOMS: atom_id res chain seq x y z
N MET A 1 0.58 27.10 46.27
CA MET A 1 0.60 27.47 44.85
C MET A 1 0.86 26.21 44.05
N ALA A 2 -0.19 25.59 43.49
CA ALA A 2 -0.04 24.38 42.69
C ALA A 2 0.30 24.80 41.27
N PHE A 3 1.50 24.43 40.80
CA PHE A 3 1.89 24.55 39.40
C PHE A 3 1.02 23.57 38.60
N GLY A 4 -0.07 24.07 38.03
CA GLY A 4 -0.79 23.37 36.98
C GLY A 4 0.15 23.25 35.79
N ALA A 5 0.67 22.04 35.55
CA ALA A 5 1.32 21.73 34.29
C ALA A 5 0.37 22.18 33.16
N PRO A 6 0.85 22.84 32.09
CA PRO A 6 0.03 23.04 30.92
C PRO A 6 -0.31 21.63 30.42
N ILE A 7 -1.55 21.19 30.69
CA ILE A 7 -2.13 20.08 29.98
C ILE A 7 -2.05 20.54 28.53
N LEU A 8 -1.08 20.01 27.79
CA LEU A 8 -1.16 19.99 26.34
C LEU A 8 -2.54 19.38 26.08
N LEU A 9 -3.50 20.24 25.75
CA LEU A 9 -4.81 19.83 25.27
C LEU A 9 -4.50 19.12 23.97
N VAL A 10 -4.19 17.83 24.07
CA VAL A 10 -4.02 16.98 22.91
C VAL A 10 -5.40 17.03 22.25
N PRO A 11 -5.55 17.63 21.05
CA PRO A 11 -6.84 17.82 20.39
C PRO A 11 -7.50 16.48 19.99
N LEU A 12 -6.89 15.35 20.36
CA LEU A 12 -7.37 14.00 20.10
C LEU A 12 -8.53 13.61 21.02
N GLY A 13 -8.72 14.26 22.18
CA GLY A 13 -9.77 13.88 23.13
C GLY A 13 -9.60 12.44 23.69
N PRO A 14 -10.56 11.92 24.47
CA PRO A 14 -10.51 10.54 24.92
C PRO A 14 -10.63 9.58 23.73
N PHE A 15 -9.73 8.59 23.68
CA PHE A 15 -9.75 7.50 22.71
C PHE A 15 -10.43 6.29 23.36
N GLU A 16 -11.67 6.01 22.97
CA GLU A 16 -12.42 4.86 23.46
C GLU A 16 -12.57 3.81 22.35
N VAL A 17 -11.93 2.66 22.53
CA VAL A 17 -12.12 1.49 21.66
C VAL A 17 -13.32 0.72 22.18
N SER A 18 -14.41 0.69 21.42
CA SER A 18 -15.63 -0.03 21.79
C SER A 18 -16.11 -0.95 20.66
N PHE A 19 -16.76 -2.06 21.02
CA PHE A 19 -17.44 -2.92 20.06
C PHE A 19 -18.89 -3.15 20.52
N PRO A 20 -19.92 -2.68 19.78
CA PRO A 20 -19.86 -1.97 18.49
C PRO A 20 -19.17 -0.59 18.57
N PRO A 21 -18.70 -0.04 17.42
CA PRO A 21 -18.05 1.27 17.41
C PRO A 21 -18.95 2.33 18.04
N SER A 22 -18.40 3.12 18.94
CA SER A 22 -19.11 4.19 19.65
C SER A 22 -19.47 5.32 18.70
N ASP A 23 -18.59 5.59 17.72
CA ASP A 23 -18.78 6.64 16.75
C ASP A 23 -18.27 6.35 15.32
N LEU A 24 -18.60 7.24 14.39
CA LEU A 24 -18.17 7.16 12.97
C LEU A 24 -16.65 7.17 12.79
N TRP A 25 -15.92 7.86 13.65
CA TRP A 25 -14.46 7.92 13.58
C TRP A 25 -13.84 6.61 14.06
N VAL A 26 -14.36 6.00 15.13
CA VAL A 26 -13.98 4.64 15.57
C VAL A 26 -14.33 3.61 14.50
N ALA A 27 -15.50 3.71 13.87
CA ALA A 27 -15.86 2.85 12.75
C ALA A 27 -14.89 3.00 11.56
N TYR A 28 -14.50 4.23 11.22
CA TYR A 28 -13.50 4.50 10.18
C TYR A 28 -12.15 3.82 10.50
N LEU A 29 -11.69 3.88 11.76
CA LEU A 29 -10.46 3.21 12.18
C LEU A 29 -10.54 1.69 12.03
N TYR A 30 -11.69 1.09 12.33
CA TYR A 30 -11.89 -0.35 12.11
C TYR A 30 -11.80 -0.71 10.63
N PHE A 31 -12.39 0.08 9.74
CA PHE A 31 -12.24 -0.11 8.29
C PHE A 31 -10.78 0.05 7.83
N LEU A 32 -10.05 1.01 8.38
CA LEU A 32 -8.64 1.22 8.07
C LEU A 32 -7.80 -0.01 8.46
N VAL A 33 -7.99 -0.53 9.68
CA VAL A 33 -7.30 -1.75 10.15
C VAL A 33 -7.69 -2.95 9.28
N LEU A 34 -8.97 -3.08 8.94
CA LEU A 34 -9.47 -4.15 8.07
C LEU A 34 -8.79 -4.12 6.69
N HIS A 35 -8.71 -2.95 6.05
CA HIS A 35 -8.02 -2.79 4.77
C HIS A 35 -6.53 -3.08 4.87
N PHE A 36 -5.89 -2.69 5.97
CA PHE A 36 -4.48 -2.99 6.20
C PHE A 36 -4.23 -4.51 6.29
N ILE A 37 -5.08 -5.23 7.03
CA ILE A 37 -5.02 -6.69 7.14
C ILE A 37 -5.28 -7.33 5.77
N LEU A 38 -6.34 -6.90 5.06
CA LEU A 38 -6.69 -7.40 3.74
C LEU A 38 -5.52 -7.21 2.76
N ARG A 39 -4.91 -6.03 2.75
CA ARG A 39 -3.74 -5.72 1.91
C ARG A 39 -2.56 -6.60 2.27
N GLY A 40 -2.26 -6.78 3.56
CA GLY A 40 -1.20 -7.68 4.02
C GLY A 40 -1.41 -9.12 3.53
N LEU A 41 -2.61 -9.67 3.73
CA LEU A 41 -2.95 -11.04 3.34
C LEU A 41 -2.92 -11.23 1.82
N LEU A 42 -3.51 -10.30 1.06
CA LEU A 42 -3.56 -10.40 -0.40
C LEU A 42 -2.20 -10.07 -1.02
N LEU A 43 -1.37 -9.19 -0.48
CA LEU A 43 -0.06 -8.93 -1.09
C LEU A 43 1.03 -9.90 -0.60
N TRP A 44 0.75 -10.73 0.40
CA TRP A 44 1.73 -11.69 0.95
C TRP A 44 2.35 -12.60 -0.12
N GLY A 45 1.52 -13.33 -0.87
CA GLY A 45 2.00 -14.29 -1.88
C GLY A 45 2.98 -13.70 -2.92
N PRO A 46 2.65 -12.59 -3.62
CA PRO A 46 3.59 -11.98 -4.55
C PRO A 46 4.84 -11.40 -3.88
N TYR A 47 4.76 -10.93 -2.63
CA TYR A 47 5.94 -10.51 -1.87
C TYR A 47 6.85 -11.67 -1.50
N GLU A 48 6.30 -12.82 -1.12
CA GLU A 48 7.06 -14.05 -0.88
C GLU A 48 7.77 -14.52 -2.16
N GLY A 49 7.11 -14.44 -3.32
CA GLY A 49 7.72 -14.73 -4.63
C GLY A 49 8.90 -13.81 -4.97
N LEU A 50 8.83 -12.53 -4.57
CA LEU A 50 9.97 -11.60 -4.69
C LEU A 50 11.09 -11.94 -3.70
N LEU A 51 10.75 -12.22 -2.44
CA LEU A 51 11.71 -12.53 -1.38
C LEU A 51 12.47 -13.82 -1.64
N SER A 52 11.80 -14.88 -2.07
CA SER A 52 12.46 -16.15 -2.45
C SER A 52 13.40 -15.99 -3.64
N LYS A 53 13.04 -15.18 -4.64
CA LYS A 53 13.85 -14.99 -5.86
C LYS A 53 15.07 -14.10 -5.66
N TYR A 54 14.97 -13.08 -4.80
CA TYR A 54 16.02 -12.07 -4.63
C TYR A 54 16.65 -12.05 -3.23
N GLY A 55 16.02 -12.71 -2.26
CA GLY A 55 16.54 -12.88 -0.91
C GLY A 55 17.57 -13.99 -0.89
N LYS A 56 18.86 -13.61 -0.89
CA LYS A 56 19.89 -14.52 -0.40
C LYS A 56 19.76 -14.64 1.12
N GLU A 57 19.82 -15.87 1.61
CA GLU A 57 19.81 -16.24 3.03
C GLU A 57 20.72 -15.32 3.85
N GLY A 58 20.17 -14.70 4.90
CA GLY A 58 20.94 -13.97 5.92
C GLY A 58 21.06 -12.45 5.81
N LYS A 59 20.32 -11.75 4.93
CA LYS A 59 20.31 -10.26 4.90
C LYS A 59 18.95 -9.67 5.28
N THR A 60 18.95 -8.58 6.06
CA THR A 60 17.75 -7.83 6.48
C THR A 60 16.82 -7.53 5.30
N LEU A 61 15.50 -7.71 5.48
CA LEU A 61 14.46 -7.49 4.45
C LEU A 61 14.63 -6.14 3.73
N TRP A 62 14.97 -5.09 4.46
CA TRP A 62 15.27 -3.76 3.92
C TRP A 62 16.41 -3.72 2.91
N LYS A 63 17.52 -4.43 3.19
CA LYS A 63 18.66 -4.52 2.26
C LYS A 63 18.31 -5.34 1.03
N GLN A 64 17.48 -6.37 1.19
CA GLN A 64 17.01 -7.18 0.06
C GLN A 64 16.08 -6.35 -0.85
N LEU A 65 15.13 -5.62 -0.26
CA LEU A 65 14.24 -4.71 -0.99
C LEU A 65 15.02 -3.65 -1.77
N TRP A 66 16.00 -3.00 -1.13
CA TRP A 66 16.88 -2.03 -1.79
C TRP A 66 17.70 -2.63 -2.93
N ARG A 67 18.10 -3.91 -2.82
CA ARG A 67 18.79 -4.61 -3.90
C ARG A 67 17.85 -4.95 -5.05
N ILE A 68 16.60 -5.32 -4.79
CA ILE A 68 15.58 -5.52 -5.83
C ILE A 68 15.39 -4.22 -6.62
N VAL A 69 15.23 -3.09 -5.91
CA VAL A 69 15.08 -1.75 -6.51
C VAL A 69 16.30 -1.40 -7.36
N LYS A 70 17.52 -1.60 -6.84
CA LYS A 70 18.75 -1.34 -7.59
C LYS A 70 18.96 -2.28 -8.78
N ALA A 71 18.62 -3.56 -8.65
CA ALA A 71 18.85 -4.59 -9.67
C ALA A 71 17.84 -4.52 -10.82
N THR A 72 16.60 -4.13 -10.53
CA THR A 72 15.57 -4.01 -11.56
C THR A 72 15.74 -2.73 -12.38
N GLY A 73 16.31 -1.64 -11.85
CA GLY A 73 16.65 -0.42 -12.61
C GLY A 73 15.45 0.29 -13.26
N LEU A 74 14.25 -0.27 -13.16
CA LEU A 74 13.02 0.30 -13.69
C LEU A 74 12.50 1.34 -12.69
N LYS A 75 12.42 2.60 -13.13
CA LYS A 75 11.70 3.69 -12.45
C LYS A 75 10.30 3.25 -11.94
N GLY A 76 9.70 2.24 -12.57
CA GLY A 76 8.40 1.66 -12.18
C GLY A 76 8.37 0.97 -10.81
N VAL A 77 9.46 0.34 -10.34
CA VAL A 77 9.46 -0.32 -9.02
C VAL A 77 9.44 0.71 -7.89
N TYR A 78 10.19 1.81 -8.06
CA TYR A 78 10.16 2.93 -7.12
C TYR A 78 8.78 3.59 -7.08
N GLY A 79 8.19 3.84 -8.25
CA GLY A 79 6.81 4.35 -8.35
C GLY A 79 5.79 3.44 -7.66
N LEU A 80 5.95 2.12 -7.77
CA LEU A 80 5.08 1.15 -7.10
C LEU A 80 5.23 1.21 -5.58
N ILE A 81 6.46 1.19 -5.06
CA ILE A 81 6.71 1.23 -3.60
C ILE A 81 6.22 2.55 -3.01
N VAL A 82 6.52 3.68 -3.65
CA VAL A 82 6.05 5.00 -3.20
C VAL A 82 4.53 5.08 -3.26
N SER A 83 3.91 4.57 -4.33
CA SER A 83 2.45 4.50 -4.42
C SER A 83 1.84 3.65 -3.31
N GLU A 84 2.43 2.51 -2.98
CA GLU A 84 1.97 1.65 -1.88
C GLU A 84 2.09 2.35 -0.53
N ILE A 85 3.23 2.99 -0.25
CA ILE A 85 3.45 3.76 0.97
C ILE A 85 2.45 4.92 1.06
N CYS A 86 2.25 5.66 -0.02
CA CYS A 86 1.27 6.73 -0.07
C CYS A 86 -0.14 6.19 0.20
N LEU A 87 -0.56 5.13 -0.48
CA LEU A 87 -1.89 4.53 -0.29
C LEU A 87 -2.10 4.03 1.15
N LEU A 88 -1.05 3.59 1.82
CA LEU A 88 -1.08 3.08 3.18
C LEU A 88 -1.12 4.22 4.23
N ILE A 89 -0.37 5.30 4.00
CA ILE A 89 -0.29 6.44 4.93
C ILE A 89 -1.47 7.41 4.76
N LEU A 90 -1.94 7.62 3.54
CA LEU A 90 -2.96 8.63 3.22
C LEU A 90 -4.27 8.47 4.01
N PRO A 91 -4.86 7.27 4.19
CA PRO A 91 -6.04 7.12 5.04
C PRO A 91 -5.75 7.39 6.52
N SER A 92 -4.59 6.98 7.05
CA SER A 92 -4.19 7.29 8.43
C SER A 92 -4.02 8.80 8.63
N PHE A 93 -3.42 9.47 7.64
CA PHE A 93 -3.25 10.92 7.65
C PHE A 93 -4.60 11.63 7.58
N LEU A 94 -5.55 11.12 6.78
CA LEU A 94 -6.91 11.65 6.71
C LEU A 94 -7.64 11.49 8.05
N ALA A 95 -7.53 10.32 8.69
CA ALA A 95 -8.10 10.05 10.02
C ALA A 95 -7.61 11.02 11.09
N LEU A 96 -6.30 11.30 11.06
CA LEU A 96 -5.66 12.21 12.00
C LEU A 96 -6.07 13.67 11.69
N SER A 97 -6.05 14.06 10.42
CA SER A 97 -6.41 15.40 9.99
C SER A 97 -7.85 15.76 10.33
N THR A 98 -8.79 14.84 10.12
CA THR A 98 -10.20 15.06 10.49
C THR A 98 -10.34 15.25 12.00
N ARG A 99 -9.62 14.47 12.80
CA ARG A 99 -9.63 14.62 14.27
C ARG A 99 -9.03 15.96 14.72
N LEU A 100 -7.95 16.41 14.08
CA LEU A 100 -7.30 17.67 14.41
C LEU A 100 -8.13 18.90 14.00
N LEU A 101 -8.85 18.84 12.88
CA LEU A 101 -9.61 19.97 12.34
C LEU A 101 -11.02 20.10 12.94
N PHE A 102 -11.71 18.98 13.15
CA PHE A 102 -13.11 18.97 13.61
C PHE A 102 -13.25 18.65 15.10
N GLY A 103 -12.18 18.23 15.76
CA GLY A 103 -12.19 17.84 17.17
C GLY A 103 -12.88 16.49 17.42
N PRO A 104 -13.16 16.16 18.70
CA PRO A 104 -13.87 14.94 19.05
C PRO A 104 -15.32 14.97 18.56
N PRO A 105 -15.89 13.82 18.16
CA PRO A 105 -17.27 13.73 17.70
C PRO A 105 -18.21 14.14 18.84
N THR A 106 -19.13 15.02 18.51
CA THR A 106 -20.14 15.54 19.45
C THR A 106 -21.34 14.62 19.59
N SER A 107 -21.53 13.68 18.65
CA SER A 107 -22.57 12.66 18.65
C SER A 107 -21.97 11.31 18.26
N PRO A 108 -22.38 10.20 18.92
CA PRO A 108 -21.90 8.85 18.60
C PRO A 108 -22.24 8.48 17.14
N TRP A 109 -23.52 8.58 16.74
CA TRP A 109 -23.94 8.25 15.38
C TRP A 109 -24.65 9.41 14.71
N PRO A 110 -24.60 9.50 13.37
CA PRO A 110 -25.35 10.51 12.64
C PRO A 110 -26.85 10.21 12.81
N THR A 111 -27.59 11.18 13.34
CA THR A 111 -29.04 11.06 13.55
C THR A 111 -29.82 11.01 12.23
N SER A 112 -29.25 11.59 11.17
CA SER A 112 -29.85 11.56 9.82
C SER A 112 -29.59 10.22 9.14
N GLN A 113 -30.66 9.51 8.80
CA GLN A 113 -30.60 8.27 8.03
C GLN A 113 -29.90 8.44 6.68
N ASN A 114 -30.11 9.58 6.00
CA ASN A 114 -29.47 9.87 4.72
C ASN A 114 -27.94 9.99 4.86
N LEU A 115 -27.47 10.61 5.95
CA LEU A 115 -26.03 10.69 6.24
C LEU A 115 -25.44 9.32 6.53
N LEU A 116 -26.14 8.49 7.31
CA LEU A 116 -25.70 7.11 7.60
C LEU A 116 -25.53 6.30 6.30
N ILE A 117 -26.54 6.36 5.41
CA ILE A 117 -26.48 5.67 4.10
C ILE A 117 -25.31 6.18 3.26
N ALA A 118 -25.07 7.50 3.23
CA ALA A 118 -23.96 8.07 2.49
C ALA A 118 -22.60 7.56 2.99
N TYR A 119 -22.40 7.45 4.31
CA TYR A 119 -21.18 6.89 4.89
C TYR A 119 -21.00 5.41 4.53
N ILE A 120 -22.06 4.61 4.60
CA ILE A 120 -22.00 3.19 4.21
C ILE A 120 -21.58 3.05 2.74
N ILE A 121 -22.19 3.83 1.84
CA ILE A 121 -21.82 3.83 0.42
C ILE A 121 -20.37 4.23 0.25
N LEU A 122 -19.89 5.26 0.97
CA LEU A 122 -18.51 5.70 0.92
C LEU A 122 -17.53 4.61 1.37
N PHE A 123 -17.83 3.88 2.46
CA PHE A 123 -17.00 2.75 2.93
C PHE A 123 -16.99 1.59 1.93
N VAL A 124 -18.13 1.29 1.30
CA VAL A 124 -18.21 0.26 0.25
C VAL A 124 -17.38 0.67 -0.96
N CYS A 125 -17.57 1.90 -1.47
CA CYS A 125 -16.80 2.42 -2.60
C CYS A 125 -15.30 2.39 -2.31
N TRP A 126 -14.88 2.84 -1.12
CA TRP A 126 -13.48 2.78 -0.71
C TRP A 126 -12.95 1.34 -0.73
N SER A 127 -13.72 0.38 -0.18
CA SER A 127 -13.33 -1.03 -0.20
C SER A 127 -13.16 -1.59 -1.62
N VAL A 128 -14.01 -1.18 -2.58
CA VAL A 128 -13.86 -1.57 -3.99
C VAL A 128 -12.57 -0.99 -4.60
N PHE A 129 -12.27 0.29 -4.33
CA PHE A 129 -11.04 0.90 -4.81
C PHE A 129 -9.80 0.22 -4.23
N GLU A 130 -9.83 -0.10 -2.94
CA GLU A 130 -8.74 -0.79 -2.24
C GLU A 130 -8.46 -2.16 -2.87
N ILE A 131 -9.49 -2.97 -3.14
CA ILE A 131 -9.35 -4.26 -3.81
C ILE A 131 -8.76 -4.09 -5.22
N ARG A 132 -9.24 -3.09 -5.97
CA ARG A 132 -8.74 -2.82 -7.33
C ARG A 132 -7.26 -2.47 -7.32
N ASP A 133 -6.82 -1.66 -6.35
CA ASP A 133 -5.43 -1.24 -6.22
C ASP A 133 -4.54 -2.42 -5.80
N ILE A 134 -5.00 -3.26 -4.87
CA ILE A 134 -4.33 -4.52 -4.51
C ILE A 134 -4.12 -5.40 -5.76
N ILE A 135 -5.14 -5.58 -6.60
CA ILE A 135 -5.03 -6.38 -7.83
C ILE A 135 -4.02 -5.76 -8.80
N LYS A 136 -4.04 -4.43 -8.96
CA LYS A 136 -3.08 -3.71 -9.81
C LYS A 136 -1.64 -3.90 -9.33
N THR A 137 -1.42 -3.80 -8.01
CA THR A 137 -0.10 -4.03 -7.39
C THR A 137 0.35 -5.47 -7.60
N ARG A 138 -0.52 -6.47 -7.38
CA ARG A 138 -0.22 -7.88 -7.68
C ARG A 138 0.23 -8.07 -9.12
N ARG A 139 -0.50 -7.49 -10.08
CA ARG A 139 -0.15 -7.58 -11.52
C ARG A 139 1.20 -6.93 -11.82
N SER A 140 1.47 -5.76 -11.23
CA SER A 140 2.76 -5.07 -11.40
C SER A 140 3.92 -5.89 -10.85
N VAL A 141 3.79 -6.44 -9.64
CA VAL A 141 4.78 -7.32 -9.02
C VAL A 141 5.04 -8.57 -9.87
N ASN A 142 3.98 -9.23 -10.33
CA ASN A 142 4.12 -10.40 -11.20
C ASN A 142 4.79 -10.06 -12.54
N ALA A 143 4.49 -8.90 -13.13
CA ALA A 143 5.16 -8.43 -14.35
C ALA A 143 6.67 -8.20 -14.10
N ILE A 144 7.07 -7.71 -12.93
CA ILE A 144 8.49 -7.56 -12.54
C ILE A 144 9.15 -8.95 -12.37
N LEU A 145 8.45 -9.89 -11.74
CA LEU A 145 8.94 -11.27 -11.58
C LEU A 145 9.16 -11.98 -12.92
N HIS A 146 8.26 -11.81 -13.89
CA HIS A 146 8.40 -12.40 -15.22
C HIS A 146 9.40 -11.65 -16.10
N SER A 147 9.37 -10.32 -16.14
CA SER A 147 10.32 -9.53 -16.96
C SER A 147 11.76 -9.72 -16.52
N SER A 148 12.03 -9.86 -15.21
CA SER A 148 13.37 -10.19 -14.73
C SER A 148 13.85 -11.58 -15.16
N ASN A 149 12.95 -12.57 -15.28
CA ASN A 149 13.30 -13.87 -15.87
C ASN A 149 13.66 -13.71 -17.35
N ILE A 150 12.91 -12.90 -18.10
CA ILE A 150 13.18 -12.64 -19.52
C ILE A 150 14.52 -11.92 -19.70
N ILE A 151 14.81 -10.89 -18.89
CA ILE A 151 16.09 -10.15 -18.98
C ILE A 151 17.27 -11.05 -18.58
N ASN A 152 17.12 -11.87 -17.54
CA ASN A 152 18.17 -12.81 -17.15
C ASN A 152 18.37 -13.93 -18.19
N THR A 153 17.30 -14.47 -18.79
CA THR A 153 17.42 -15.46 -19.87
C THR A 153 18.03 -14.86 -21.13
N LEU A 154 17.68 -13.63 -21.50
CA LEU A 154 18.31 -12.90 -22.62
C LEU A 154 19.78 -12.56 -22.36
N LYS A 155 20.16 -12.29 -21.10
CA LYS A 155 21.57 -12.12 -20.70
C LYS A 155 22.36 -13.42 -20.74
N LEU A 156 21.75 -14.55 -20.34
CA LEU A 156 22.38 -15.86 -20.31
C LEU A 156 22.50 -16.48 -21.71
N HIS A 157 21.61 -16.13 -22.64
CA HIS A 157 21.60 -16.65 -24.01
C HIS A 157 21.69 -15.51 -25.04
N PRO A 158 22.88 -14.94 -25.28
CA PRO A 158 23.07 -13.82 -26.22
C PRO A 158 22.68 -14.17 -27.67
N SER A 159 22.67 -15.46 -28.02
CA SER A 159 22.17 -15.95 -29.31
C SER A 159 20.67 -15.70 -29.52
N VAL A 160 19.87 -15.78 -28.46
CA VAL A 160 18.42 -15.49 -28.50
C VAL A 160 18.19 -14.00 -28.72
N MET A 161 18.95 -13.14 -28.06
CA MET A 161 18.90 -11.69 -28.29
C MET A 161 19.30 -11.32 -29.72
N LYS A 162 20.33 -11.96 -30.28
CA LYS A 162 20.77 -11.74 -31.66
C LYS A 162 19.70 -12.17 -32.68
N ASN A 163 19.02 -13.28 -32.43
CA ASN A 163 17.92 -13.74 -33.28
C ASN A 163 16.70 -12.82 -33.18
N MET A 164 16.37 -12.35 -31.98
CA MET A 164 15.26 -11.42 -31.76
C MET A 164 15.54 -10.04 -32.40
N MET A 165 16.76 -9.51 -32.29
CA MET A 165 17.17 -8.28 -32.99
C MET A 165 17.11 -8.44 -34.51
N LYS A 166 17.46 -9.62 -35.04
CA LYS A 166 17.27 -9.93 -36.47
C LYS A 166 15.80 -9.95 -36.88
N THR A 167 14.91 -10.55 -36.08
CA THR A 167 13.47 -10.59 -36.40
C THR A 167 12.81 -9.21 -36.39
N PHE A 168 13.32 -8.26 -35.60
CA PHE A 168 12.86 -6.86 -35.59
C PHE A 168 13.62 -5.95 -36.58
N GLY A 169 14.51 -6.50 -37.42
CA GLY A 169 15.25 -5.72 -38.42
C GLY A 169 16.32 -4.78 -37.84
N TRP A 170 16.67 -4.94 -36.57
CA TRP A 170 17.64 -4.11 -35.84
C TRP A 170 19.06 -4.71 -35.81
N GLY A 171 19.35 -5.66 -36.70
CA GLY A 171 20.70 -6.18 -36.88
C GLY A 171 21.56 -5.16 -37.65
N ARG A 172 22.64 -4.64 -37.03
CA ARG A 172 23.71 -3.99 -37.80
C ARG A 172 24.28 -5.03 -38.75
N ASN A 173 24.06 -4.83 -40.05
CA ASN A 173 24.79 -5.52 -41.10
C ASN A 173 26.27 -5.15 -40.94
N SER A 174 27.07 -6.11 -40.49
CA SER A 174 28.52 -6.11 -40.59
C SER A 174 28.91 -6.89 -41.82
#